data_AF-A0A8E0VHL7-F1
#
_entry.id   AF-A0A8E0VHL7-F1
#
_cell.length_a   1.000
_cell.length_b   1.000
_cell.length_c   1.000
_cell.angle_alpha   90.00
_cell.angle_beta   90.00
_cell.angle_gamma   90.00
#
_symmetry.space_group_name_H-M   'P 1'
#
loop_
_entity.id
_entity.type
_entity.pdbx_description
1 polymer ?
#
loop_
_entity_poly.entity_id
_entity_poly.type
_entity_poly.pdbx_seq_one_letter_code
_entity_poly.pdbx_strand_id
1 'polypeptide(L)'
;HYLLYTKVYTIQYWAPDPHRYILGSNSINQGEQTLCTTEVTQHRTIRRLFDLYFPFSSPLPPFIAQMPYDLFITEPKLSVSEDDQKFIDFLLHYQNTLVPSSSDFQSLTHLVNRVCAAVENLIVNPSEFTAGQIEEVKCVGSFKLGTWLSKHNTADLVVVLRTLPTAEAVKGLQATLKKRLDMDTKSPKDQCVFCTHSYGFSVSAEEYSVRAFLTTSPMNVGKVDPSLHSSFHLFYPLFKMYTIDLINSS
;
A
#
# COMPACT_ATOMS: atom_id res chain seq x y z
N HIS A 1 17.31 29.32 -5.75
CA HIS A 1 16.83 28.04 -6.31
C HIS A 1 16.80 27.03 -5.17
N TYR A 2 15.62 26.74 -4.61
CA TYR A 2 15.46 25.75 -3.54
C TYR A 2 14.73 24.53 -4.10
N LEU A 3 15.42 23.39 -4.08
CA LEU A 3 14.91 22.09 -4.48
C LEU A 3 14.10 21.51 -3.32
N LEU A 4 12.79 21.37 -3.55
CA LEU A 4 11.88 20.58 -2.72
C LEU A 4 12.31 19.10 -2.77
N TYR A 5 12.79 18.57 -1.64
CA TYR A 5 12.95 17.14 -1.46
C TYR A 5 11.60 16.54 -1.05
N THR A 6 10.84 16.08 -2.04
CA THR A 6 9.76 15.11 -1.83
C THR A 6 10.37 13.75 -1.48
N LYS A 7 10.04 13.22 -0.30
CA LYS A 7 10.31 11.82 0.04
C LYS A 7 9.48 10.91 -0.86
N VAL A 8 10.06 10.48 -1.98
CA VAL A 8 9.55 9.36 -2.78
C VAL A 8 10.14 8.08 -2.19
N TYR A 9 9.31 7.28 -1.53
CA TYR A 9 9.70 5.91 -1.18
C TYR A 9 9.62 5.06 -2.45
N THR A 10 10.73 4.98 -3.20
CA THR A 10 10.90 3.98 -4.26
C THR A 10 11.33 2.68 -3.60
N ILE A 11 10.40 1.77 -3.37
CA ILE A 11 10.74 0.37 -3.02
C ILE A 11 11.27 -0.27 -4.31
N GLN A 12 12.58 -0.25 -4.50
CA GLN A 12 13.24 -1.06 -5.53
C GLN A 12 13.24 -2.52 -5.08
N TYR A 13 12.39 -3.34 -5.71
CA TYR A 13 12.62 -4.77 -5.73
C TYR A 13 13.86 -5.06 -6.59
N TRP A 14 14.93 -5.52 -5.96
CA TRP A 14 16.06 -6.15 -6.66
C TRP A 14 16.13 -7.60 -6.20
N ALA A 15 15.36 -8.46 -6.88
CA ALA A 15 15.63 -9.88 -6.91
C ALA A 15 16.28 -10.17 -8.28
N PRO A 16 17.55 -10.64 -8.33
CA PRO A 16 18.11 -11.08 -9.59
C PRO A 16 17.52 -12.46 -9.92
N ASP A 17 16.68 -12.48 -10.96
CA ASP A 17 16.14 -13.69 -11.57
C ASP A 17 17.27 -14.44 -12.30
N PRO A 18 17.59 -15.70 -11.97
CA PRO A 18 18.82 -16.34 -12.45
C PRO A 18 18.76 -16.86 -13.91
N HIS A 19 17.74 -16.51 -14.69
CA HIS A 19 17.53 -17.07 -16.04
C HIS A 19 17.42 -16.05 -17.19
N ARG A 20 17.91 -14.81 -17.02
CA ARG A 20 17.97 -13.83 -18.12
C ARG A 20 19.37 -13.32 -18.40
N TYR A 21 20.15 -14.15 -19.09
CA TYR A 21 21.15 -13.65 -20.02
C TYR A 21 20.81 -14.20 -21.42
N ILE A 22 20.05 -13.42 -22.19
CA ILE A 22 20.02 -13.55 -23.65
C ILE A 22 20.65 -12.28 -24.17
N LEU A 23 21.94 -12.37 -24.51
CA LEU A 23 22.60 -11.39 -25.37
C LEU A 23 22.01 -11.54 -26.76
N GLY A 24 21.50 -10.44 -27.31
CA GLY A 24 21.04 -10.40 -28.69
C GLY A 24 22.23 -10.40 -29.67
N SER A 25 22.12 -11.23 -30.70
CA SER A 25 22.80 -11.01 -31.98
C SER A 25 21.89 -11.52 -33.10
N ASN A 26 21.52 -10.61 -34.01
CA ASN A 26 20.79 -10.91 -35.24
C ASN A 26 21.64 -11.77 -36.18
N SER A 27 21.04 -12.79 -36.82
CA SER A 27 21.06 -13.07 -38.28
C SER A 27 20.71 -14.54 -38.61
N ILE A 28 19.55 -14.71 -39.26
CA ILE A 28 19.26 -15.48 -40.49
C ILE A 28 19.84 -16.92 -40.71
N ASN A 29 18.90 -17.82 -41.04
CA ASN A 29 18.94 -19.05 -41.88
C ASN A 29 19.17 -20.45 -41.27
N GLN A 30 18.12 -21.26 -41.45
CA GLN A 30 18.02 -22.63 -41.99
C GLN A 30 18.97 -23.75 -41.50
N GLY A 31 18.35 -24.90 -41.19
CA GLY A 31 18.90 -26.21 -41.54
C GLY A 31 19.44 -27.05 -40.38
N GLU A 32 18.75 -28.16 -40.15
CA GLU A 32 19.29 -29.48 -39.82
C GLU A 32 20.38 -29.72 -38.75
N GLN A 33 20.01 -30.66 -37.87
CA GLN A 33 20.80 -31.79 -37.35
C GLN A 33 21.80 -31.59 -36.19
N THR A 34 21.72 -32.58 -35.30
CA THR A 34 22.82 -33.28 -34.61
C THR A 34 23.07 -32.97 -33.12
N LEU A 35 22.94 -34.04 -32.32
CA LEU A 35 23.52 -34.24 -30.99
C LEU A 35 24.94 -33.67 -30.88
N CYS A 36 25.24 -32.95 -29.79
CA CYS A 36 26.60 -32.86 -29.25
C CYS A 36 26.57 -32.65 -27.73
N THR A 37 26.82 -33.74 -27.01
CA THR A 37 27.24 -33.78 -25.61
C THR A 37 28.61 -33.11 -25.45
N THR A 38 28.65 -31.78 -25.34
CA THR A 38 29.93 -31.06 -25.18
C THR A 38 29.89 -29.77 -24.34
N GLU A 39 28.80 -29.45 -23.63
CA GLU A 39 28.71 -28.17 -22.88
C GLU A 39 29.02 -28.25 -21.38
N VAL A 40 29.06 -29.43 -20.77
CA VAL A 40 29.22 -29.55 -19.29
C VAL A 40 30.68 -29.35 -18.83
N THR A 41 31.66 -29.40 -19.73
CA THR A 41 33.08 -29.38 -19.37
C THR A 41 33.68 -27.96 -19.35
N GLN A 42 33.17 -27.02 -20.15
CA GLN A 42 33.74 -25.65 -20.20
C GLN A 42 33.37 -24.80 -18.98
N HIS A 43 32.18 -25.04 -18.39
CA HIS A 43 31.69 -24.24 -17.26
C HIS A 43 32.46 -24.46 -15.95
N ARG A 44 33.20 -25.57 -15.82
CA ARG A 44 34.08 -25.85 -14.66
C ARG A 44 35.45 -25.18 -14.79
N THR A 45 35.93 -24.97 -16.01
CA THR A 45 37.27 -24.39 -16.26
C THR A 45 37.26 -22.88 -16.09
N ILE A 46 36.18 -22.19 -16.50
CA ILE A 46 36.07 -20.73 -16.36
C ILE A 46 35.98 -20.31 -14.88
N ARG A 47 35.26 -21.10 -14.05
CA ARG A 47 35.17 -20.85 -12.60
C ARG A 47 36.55 -20.98 -11.92
N ARG A 48 37.34 -21.99 -12.30
CA ARG A 48 38.70 -22.18 -11.78
C ARG A 48 39.69 -21.09 -12.21
N LEU A 49 39.54 -20.53 -13.42
CA LEU A 49 40.41 -19.43 -13.88
C LEU A 49 40.07 -18.09 -13.22
N PHE A 50 38.79 -17.83 -12.92
CA PHE A 50 38.37 -16.63 -12.17
C PHE A 50 38.86 -16.67 -10.71
N ASP A 51 38.82 -17.84 -10.08
CA ASP A 51 39.31 -18.05 -8.70
C ASP A 51 40.84 -17.98 -8.57
N LEU A 52 41.59 -18.21 -9.66
CA LEU A 52 43.07 -18.18 -9.67
C LEU A 52 43.64 -16.78 -9.89
N TYR A 53 42.89 -15.85 -10.51
CA TYR A 53 43.37 -14.49 -10.83
C TYR A 53 42.89 -13.40 -9.86
N PHE A 54 41.90 -13.70 -9.02
CA PHE A 54 41.43 -12.80 -7.97
C PHE A 54 41.41 -13.53 -6.62
N PRO A 55 42.51 -13.53 -5.83
CA PRO A 55 42.47 -13.99 -4.46
C PRO A 55 41.79 -12.92 -3.59
N PHE A 56 40.54 -12.57 -3.89
CA PHE A 56 39.69 -11.77 -3.01
C PHE A 56 38.84 -12.71 -2.16
N SER A 57 39.51 -13.51 -1.35
CA SER A 57 38.92 -14.14 -0.17
C SER A 57 39.12 -13.27 1.08
N SER A 58 39.25 -11.95 0.93
CA SER A 58 38.96 -11.05 2.04
C SER A 58 37.43 -10.99 2.18
N PRO A 59 36.86 -11.34 3.35
CA PRO A 59 35.43 -11.13 3.56
C PRO A 59 35.12 -9.66 3.24
N LEU A 60 34.05 -9.42 2.47
CA LEU A 60 33.55 -8.05 2.28
C LEU A 60 33.46 -7.42 3.67
N PRO A 61 33.98 -6.18 3.85
CA PRO A 61 33.86 -5.52 5.14
C PRO A 61 32.38 -5.55 5.55
N PRO A 62 32.10 -5.73 6.85
CA PRO A 62 30.72 -5.77 7.32
C PRO A 62 30.01 -4.51 6.82
N PHE A 63 28.77 -4.65 6.35
CA PHE A 63 27.96 -3.50 6.00
C PHE A 63 27.83 -2.61 7.24
N ILE A 64 28.40 -1.41 7.17
CA ILE A 64 28.25 -0.39 8.19
C ILE A 64 27.14 0.55 7.68
N ALA A 65 25.96 0.47 8.31
CA ALA A 65 24.88 1.40 8.02
C ALA A 65 25.34 2.83 8.37
N GLN A 66 25.59 3.66 7.36
CA GLN A 66 25.87 5.07 7.58
C GLN A 66 24.54 5.83 7.59
N MET A 67 24.16 6.32 8.77
CA MET A 67 23.04 7.25 8.87
C MET A 67 23.44 8.56 8.17
N PRO A 68 22.59 9.14 7.30
CA PRO A 68 22.84 10.46 6.77
C PRO A 68 23.03 11.47 7.89
N TYR A 69 23.91 12.44 7.68
CA TYR A 69 24.10 13.54 8.62
C TYR A 69 22.80 14.36 8.75
N ASP A 70 22.34 14.59 9.97
CA ASP A 70 21.18 15.42 10.29
C ASP A 70 21.61 16.55 11.23
N LEU A 71 21.57 17.78 10.71
CA LEU A 71 22.01 18.99 11.39
C LEU A 71 21.25 19.25 12.70
N PHE A 72 19.96 18.91 12.75
CA PHE A 72 19.14 19.17 13.94
C PHE A 72 19.41 18.18 15.07
N ILE A 73 19.86 16.97 14.73
CA ILE A 73 20.27 15.96 15.71
C ILE A 73 21.65 16.29 16.28
N THR A 74 22.59 16.73 15.42
CA THR A 74 23.98 16.94 15.81
C THR A 74 24.23 18.28 16.48
N GLU A 75 23.48 19.32 16.11
CA GLU A 75 23.70 20.68 16.60
C GLU A 75 22.41 21.33 17.14
N PRO A 76 21.82 20.80 18.24
CA PRO A 76 20.55 21.30 18.80
C PRO A 76 20.63 22.73 19.36
N LYS A 77 21.83 23.32 19.42
CA LYS A 77 22.11 24.66 19.95
C LYS A 77 22.37 25.69 18.85
N LEU A 78 22.25 25.33 17.57
CA LEU A 78 22.25 26.31 16.49
C LEU A 78 21.08 27.27 16.72
N SER A 79 21.39 28.48 17.18
CA SER A 79 20.42 29.55 17.28
C SER A 79 20.07 30.00 15.86
N VAL A 80 18.88 29.64 15.40
CA VAL A 80 18.33 30.19 14.16
C VAL A 80 18.04 31.66 14.44
N SER A 81 18.91 32.55 13.94
CA SER A 81 18.77 34.00 14.08
C SER A 81 18.46 34.60 12.73
N GLU A 82 17.28 34.28 12.18
CA GLU A 82 16.68 35.01 11.06
C GLU A 82 15.19 35.21 11.35
N ASP A 83 14.68 36.41 11.08
CA ASP A 83 13.25 36.76 11.20
C ASP A 83 12.47 36.07 10.07
N ASP A 84 12.08 34.82 10.31
CA ASP A 84 11.37 33.97 9.37
C ASP A 84 9.86 34.28 9.27
N GLN A 85 9.38 35.40 9.84
CA GLN A 85 7.94 35.68 9.93
C GLN A 85 7.26 35.63 8.56
N LYS A 86 7.89 36.17 7.51
CA LYS A 86 7.33 36.13 6.14
C LYS A 86 7.23 34.71 5.59
N PHE A 87 8.18 33.85 5.91
CA PHE A 87 8.18 32.46 5.49
C PHE A 87 7.12 31.67 6.27
N ILE A 88 7.00 31.90 7.58
CA ILE A 88 5.95 31.33 8.43
C ILE A 88 4.57 31.74 7.92
N ASP A 89 4.35 33.02 7.63
CA ASP A 89 3.09 33.54 7.09
C ASP A 89 2.73 32.88 5.75
N PHE A 90 3.73 32.70 4.87
CA PHE A 90 3.54 32.00 3.60
C PHE A 90 3.16 30.53 3.81
N LEU A 91 3.83 29.82 4.72
CA LEU A 91 3.51 28.44 5.06
C LEU A 91 2.10 28.30 5.64
N LEU A 92 1.70 29.20 6.54
CA LEU A 92 0.36 29.22 7.12
C LEU A 92 -0.70 29.50 6.05
N HIS A 93 -0.43 30.46 5.16
CA HIS A 93 -1.32 30.74 4.03
C HIS A 93 -1.47 29.52 3.13
N TYR A 94 -0.36 28.89 2.74
CA TYR A 94 -0.38 27.69 1.91
C TYR A 94 -1.11 26.53 2.60
N GLN A 95 -0.85 26.30 3.89
CA GLN A 95 -1.57 25.31 4.69
C GLN A 95 -3.08 25.55 4.63
N ASN A 96 -3.55 26.79 4.81
CA ASN A 96 -4.98 27.11 4.72
C ASN A 96 -5.59 26.82 3.34
N THR A 97 -4.80 26.88 2.26
CA THR A 97 -5.28 26.47 0.92
C THR A 97 -5.40 24.96 0.75
N LEU A 98 -4.65 24.19 1.54
CA LEU A 98 -4.64 22.73 1.52
C LEU A 98 -5.64 22.12 2.51
N VAL A 99 -6.05 22.84 3.54
CA VAL A 99 -6.99 22.35 4.55
C VAL A 99 -8.40 22.19 3.93
N PRO A 100 -9.03 21.01 4.07
CA PRO A 100 -10.41 20.79 3.64
C PRO A 100 -11.38 21.76 4.31
N SER A 101 -12.44 22.16 3.59
CA SER A 101 -13.46 23.02 4.18
C SER A 101 -14.30 22.28 5.23
N SER A 102 -14.96 23.01 6.12
CA SER A 102 -15.84 22.41 7.14
C SER A 102 -16.99 21.62 6.54
N SER A 103 -17.51 22.03 5.38
CA SER A 103 -18.53 21.28 4.66
C SER A 103 -18.00 19.95 4.12
N ASP A 104 -16.79 19.96 3.53
CA ASP A 104 -16.18 18.74 2.98
C ASP A 104 -15.87 17.75 4.09
N PHE A 105 -15.41 18.26 5.24
CA PHE A 105 -15.18 17.46 6.44
C PHE A 105 -16.47 16.75 6.88
N GLN A 106 -17.59 17.48 6.96
CA GLN A 106 -18.87 16.91 7.38
C GLN A 106 -19.40 15.87 6.39
N SER A 107 -19.34 16.16 5.09
CA SER A 107 -19.82 15.26 4.03
C SER A 107 -19.01 13.96 3.96
N LEU A 108 -17.67 14.05 4.01
CA LEU A 108 -16.82 12.85 4.02
C LEU A 108 -17.02 12.04 5.29
N THR A 109 -17.09 12.69 6.45
CA THR A 109 -17.33 12.03 7.74
C THR A 109 -18.69 11.33 7.76
N HIS A 110 -19.72 11.97 7.21
CA HIS A 110 -21.04 11.37 7.09
C HIS A 110 -21.00 10.09 6.24
N LEU A 111 -20.35 10.12 5.08
CA LEU A 111 -20.19 8.94 4.22
C LEU A 111 -19.41 7.82 4.93
N VAL A 112 -18.28 8.14 5.56
CA VAL A 112 -17.46 7.18 6.32
C VAL A 112 -18.28 6.52 7.42
N ASN A 113 -19.01 7.30 8.21
CA ASN A 113 -19.83 6.77 9.31
C ASN A 113 -20.95 5.86 8.80
N ARG A 114 -21.60 6.21 7.68
CA ARG A 114 -22.62 5.35 7.05
C ARG A 114 -22.04 4.01 6.62
N VAL A 115 -20.90 4.03 5.92
CA VAL A 115 -20.24 2.79 5.47
C VAL A 115 -19.75 1.97 6.66
N CYS A 116 -19.13 2.60 7.66
CA CYS A 116 -18.64 1.93 8.86
C CYS A 116 -19.79 1.28 9.64
N ALA A 117 -20.88 2.02 9.89
CA ALA A 117 -22.06 1.48 10.57
C ALA A 117 -22.69 0.32 9.79
N ALA A 118 -22.76 0.39 8.47
CA ALA A 118 -23.26 -0.71 7.65
C ALA A 118 -22.38 -1.97 7.78
N VAL A 119 -21.06 -1.82 7.84
CA VAL A 119 -20.12 -2.94 8.06
C VAL A 119 -20.20 -3.47 9.50
N GLU A 120 -20.26 -2.61 10.51
CA GLU A 120 -20.41 -2.99 11.92
C GLU A 120 -21.69 -3.80 12.16
N ASN A 121 -22.79 -3.43 11.49
CA ASN A 121 -24.02 -4.21 11.53
C ASN A 121 -23.85 -5.64 10.99
N LEU A 122 -23.00 -5.85 9.98
CA LEU A 122 -22.70 -7.18 9.44
C LEU A 122 -21.79 -7.99 10.36
N ILE A 123 -20.98 -7.33 11.19
CA ILE A 123 -20.21 -8.00 12.26
C ILE A 123 -21.18 -8.56 13.31
N VAL A 124 -22.19 -7.78 13.69
CA VAL A 124 -23.20 -8.20 14.69
C VAL A 124 -24.20 -9.21 14.11
N ASN A 125 -24.53 -9.11 12.81
CA ASN A 125 -25.48 -9.98 12.12
C ASN A 125 -24.79 -10.80 10.99
N PRO A 126 -23.98 -11.82 11.33
CA PRO A 126 -23.18 -12.54 10.35
C PRO A 126 -23.99 -13.39 9.35
N SER A 127 -25.29 -13.61 9.61
CA SER A 127 -26.18 -14.35 8.70
C SER A 127 -26.40 -13.64 7.37
N GLU A 128 -26.25 -12.31 7.31
CA GLU A 128 -26.40 -11.51 6.09
C GLU A 128 -25.19 -11.63 5.14
N PHE A 129 -24.03 -12.03 5.65
CA PHE A 129 -22.79 -12.20 4.88
C PHE A 129 -21.93 -13.35 5.41
N THR A 130 -22.06 -14.52 4.78
CA THR A 130 -21.42 -15.76 5.24
C THR A 130 -20.06 -16.04 4.60
N ALA A 131 -19.78 -15.51 3.41
CA ALA A 131 -18.59 -15.86 2.61
C ALA A 131 -17.26 -15.43 3.26
N GLY A 132 -17.26 -14.32 4.01
CA GLY A 132 -16.04 -13.77 4.62
C GLY A 132 -16.01 -13.82 6.15
N GLN A 133 -17.17 -13.69 6.80
CA GLN A 133 -17.32 -13.34 8.21
C GLN A 133 -16.39 -12.22 8.66
N ILE A 134 -16.95 -11.02 8.84
CA ILE A 134 -16.16 -9.83 9.19
C ILE A 134 -15.72 -9.94 10.65
N GLU A 135 -14.43 -9.77 10.90
CA GLU A 135 -13.83 -9.74 12.24
C GLU A 135 -13.85 -8.32 12.80
N GLU A 136 -13.34 -7.35 12.03
CA GLU A 136 -13.29 -5.94 12.44
C GLU A 136 -13.29 -5.01 11.22
N VAL A 137 -13.66 -3.75 11.47
CA VAL A 137 -13.53 -2.64 10.51
C VAL A 137 -12.80 -1.48 11.18
N LYS A 138 -11.85 -0.86 10.47
CA LYS A 138 -11.03 0.25 10.98
C LYS A 138 -10.89 1.35 9.95
N CYS A 139 -11.10 2.60 10.37
CA CYS A 139 -10.71 3.78 9.60
C CYS A 139 -9.20 3.96 9.65
N VAL A 140 -8.57 4.18 8.50
CA VAL A 140 -7.11 4.38 8.37
C VAL A 140 -6.80 5.54 7.43
N GLY A 141 -5.51 5.76 7.17
CA GLY A 141 -5.04 6.73 6.19
C GLY A 141 -5.21 8.18 6.62
N SER A 142 -5.14 9.08 5.63
CA SER A 142 -5.14 10.53 5.84
C SER A 142 -6.41 11.04 6.49
N PHE A 143 -7.56 10.42 6.20
CA PHE A 143 -8.83 10.75 6.86
C PHE A 143 -8.77 10.51 8.37
N LYS A 144 -8.29 9.33 8.81
CA LYS A 144 -8.16 9.00 10.23
C LYS A 144 -7.14 9.89 10.95
N LEU A 145 -6.07 10.26 10.25
CA LEU A 145 -4.99 11.10 10.80
C LEU A 145 -5.27 12.60 10.76
N GLY A 146 -6.37 13.04 10.13
CA GLY A 146 -6.65 14.47 9.95
C GLY A 146 -5.68 15.17 8.99
N THR A 147 -5.02 14.41 8.11
CA THR A 147 -3.99 14.90 7.17
C THR A 147 -4.44 14.84 5.70
N TRP A 148 -5.74 14.64 5.44
CA TRP A 148 -6.25 14.72 4.08
C TRP A 148 -6.30 16.17 3.60
N LEU A 149 -6.14 16.34 2.29
CA LEU A 149 -6.06 17.65 1.67
C LEU A 149 -7.36 17.98 0.95
N SER A 150 -7.63 19.27 0.83
CA SER A 150 -8.70 19.82 0.00
C SER A 150 -8.63 19.24 -1.42
N LYS A 151 -9.80 18.96 -2.01
CA LYS A 151 -9.97 18.30 -3.32
C LYS A 151 -9.53 16.84 -3.38
N HIS A 152 -9.02 16.26 -2.28
CA HIS A 152 -8.75 14.83 -2.16
C HIS A 152 -9.73 14.18 -1.18
N ASN A 153 -11.00 14.16 -1.57
CA ASN A 153 -12.15 13.74 -0.77
C ASN A 153 -12.30 12.22 -0.66
N THR A 154 -11.21 11.53 -0.30
CA THR A 154 -11.16 10.07 -0.17
C THR A 154 -10.77 9.66 1.25
N ALA A 155 -11.53 8.73 1.82
CA ALA A 155 -11.23 8.07 3.08
C ALA A 155 -10.96 6.58 2.89
N ASP A 156 -10.18 6.00 3.80
CA ASP A 156 -9.75 4.61 3.71
C ASP A 156 -10.26 3.80 4.91
N LEU A 157 -10.88 2.66 4.62
CA LEU A 157 -11.35 1.67 5.59
C LEU A 157 -10.64 0.36 5.34
N VAL A 158 -10.24 -0.34 6.41
CA VAL A 158 -9.79 -1.72 6.35
C VAL A 158 -10.87 -2.62 6.94
N VAL A 159 -11.28 -3.61 6.18
CA VAL A 159 -12.23 -4.65 6.59
C VAL A 159 -11.46 -5.95 6.74
N VAL A 160 -11.36 -6.45 7.96
CA VAL A 160 -10.64 -7.68 8.30
C VAL A 160 -11.64 -8.84 8.30
N LEU A 161 -11.38 -9.84 7.46
CA LEU A 161 -12.18 -11.05 7.36
C LEU A 161 -11.55 -12.18 8.19
N ARG A 162 -12.39 -13.03 8.79
CA ARG A 162 -11.94 -14.26 9.45
C ARG A 162 -11.42 -15.30 8.47
N THR A 163 -11.84 -15.21 7.20
CA THR A 163 -11.36 -16.05 6.09
C THR A 163 -10.44 -15.26 5.16
N LEU A 164 -9.85 -15.92 4.16
CA LEU A 164 -9.05 -15.26 3.14
C LEU A 164 -9.94 -14.42 2.21
N PRO A 165 -9.51 -13.21 1.79
CA PRO A 165 -10.28 -12.39 0.87
C PRO A 165 -10.29 -13.04 -0.51
N THR A 166 -11.46 -13.52 -0.91
CA THR A 166 -11.72 -14.02 -2.27
C THR A 166 -12.49 -12.98 -3.08
N ALA A 167 -12.43 -13.07 -4.41
CA ALA A 167 -13.20 -12.19 -5.28
C ALA A 167 -14.73 -12.32 -5.04
N GLU A 168 -15.18 -13.51 -4.66
CA GLU A 168 -16.57 -13.78 -4.28
C GLU A 168 -16.95 -13.09 -2.97
N ALA A 169 -16.07 -13.14 -1.95
CA ALA A 169 -16.29 -12.45 -0.69
C ALA A 169 -16.38 -10.93 -0.89
N VAL A 170 -15.53 -10.33 -1.75
CA VAL A 170 -15.60 -8.91 -2.09
C VAL A 170 -16.92 -8.56 -2.77
N LYS A 171 -17.31 -9.30 -3.81
CA LYS A 171 -18.57 -9.05 -4.53
C LYS A 171 -19.79 -9.25 -3.64
N GLY A 172 -19.77 -10.28 -2.79
CA GLY A 172 -20.84 -10.55 -1.82
C GLY A 172 -20.97 -9.43 -0.80
N LEU A 173 -19.86 -9.00 -0.20
CA LEU A 173 -19.86 -7.90 0.76
C LEU A 173 -20.34 -6.59 0.13
N GLN A 174 -19.85 -6.27 -1.08
CA GLN A 174 -20.29 -5.11 -1.85
C GLN A 174 -21.80 -5.15 -2.12
N ALA A 175 -22.35 -6.28 -2.55
CA ALA A 175 -23.77 -6.42 -2.83
C ALA A 175 -24.63 -6.26 -1.57
N THR A 176 -24.22 -6.86 -0.46
CA THR A 176 -24.91 -6.73 0.84
C THR A 176 -24.87 -5.30 1.35
N LEU A 177 -23.71 -4.63 1.29
CA LEU A 177 -23.58 -3.22 1.68
C LEU A 177 -24.40 -2.30 0.80
N LYS A 178 -24.41 -2.53 -0.51
CA LYS A 178 -25.24 -1.75 -1.44
C LYS A 178 -26.71 -1.83 -1.06
N LYS A 179 -27.23 -3.05 -0.86
CA LYS A 179 -28.62 -3.26 -0.42
C LYS A 179 -28.93 -2.50 0.87
N ARG A 180 -28.01 -2.53 1.84
CA ARG A 180 -28.20 -1.86 3.14
C ARG A 180 -28.15 -0.34 3.03
N LEU A 181 -27.17 0.21 2.33
CA LEU A 181 -27.07 1.65 2.11
C LEU A 181 -28.23 2.20 1.27
N ASP A 182 -28.72 1.43 0.30
CA ASP A 182 -29.90 1.79 -0.51
C ASP A 182 -31.17 1.84 0.37
N MET A 183 -31.33 0.94 1.35
CA MET A 183 -32.44 0.97 2.32
C MET A 183 -32.41 2.19 3.24
N ASP A 184 -31.21 2.65 3.61
CA ASP A 184 -31.03 3.83 4.47
C ASP A 184 -31.06 5.15 3.69
N THR A 185 -31.14 5.11 2.35
CA THR A 185 -31.12 6.29 1.49
C THR A 185 -32.46 7.03 1.56
N LYS A 186 -32.45 8.22 2.17
CA LYS A 186 -33.63 9.10 2.29
C LYS A 186 -33.68 10.20 1.23
N SER A 187 -32.53 10.54 0.64
CA SER A 187 -32.39 11.60 -0.34
C SER A 187 -31.54 11.14 -1.54
N PRO A 188 -31.73 11.71 -2.73
CA PRO A 188 -30.92 11.34 -3.90
C PRO A 188 -29.43 11.65 -3.74
N LYS A 189 -29.07 12.61 -2.86
CA LYS A 189 -27.68 12.93 -2.52
C LYS A 189 -26.99 11.82 -1.71
N ASP A 190 -27.77 10.99 -1.02
CA ASP A 190 -27.26 9.88 -0.22
C ASP A 190 -27.02 8.61 -1.03
N GLN A 191 -27.37 8.61 -2.32
CA GLN A 191 -27.22 7.46 -3.20
C GLN A 191 -25.74 7.14 -3.41
N CYS A 192 -25.38 5.90 -3.11
CA CYS A 192 -24.00 5.44 -3.17
C CYS A 192 -23.74 4.63 -4.45
N VAL A 193 -22.61 4.90 -5.10
CA VAL A 193 -22.10 4.13 -6.24
C VAL A 193 -20.96 3.23 -5.75
N PHE A 194 -20.97 1.97 -6.16
CA PHE A 194 -19.95 0.99 -5.76
C PHE A 194 -19.10 0.57 -6.97
N CYS A 195 -17.79 0.55 -6.81
CA CYS A 195 -16.84 0.04 -7.80
C CYS A 195 -15.93 -1.02 -7.17
N THR A 196 -15.80 -2.17 -7.79
CA THR A 196 -14.90 -3.25 -7.35
C THR A 196 -13.47 -2.99 -7.84
N HIS A 197 -12.48 -3.23 -6.99
CA HIS A 197 -11.06 -3.04 -7.29
C HIS A 197 -10.24 -4.26 -6.85
N SER A 198 -8.96 -4.31 -7.24
CA SER A 198 -8.03 -5.37 -6.81
C SER A 198 -7.81 -5.41 -5.30
N TYR A 199 -7.97 -4.29 -4.60
CA TYR A 199 -7.80 -4.20 -3.15
C TYR A 199 -9.10 -4.43 -2.35
N GLY A 200 -10.25 -4.52 -3.01
CA GLY A 200 -11.56 -4.56 -2.37
C GLY A 200 -12.60 -3.81 -3.19
N PHE A 201 -13.15 -2.72 -2.65
CA PHE A 201 -14.12 -1.88 -3.38
C PHE A 201 -14.07 -0.43 -2.91
N SER A 202 -14.68 0.47 -3.67
CA SER A 202 -14.90 1.86 -3.29
C SER A 202 -16.38 2.21 -3.31
N VAL A 203 -16.82 3.01 -2.34
CA VAL A 203 -18.17 3.57 -2.23
C VAL A 203 -18.07 5.06 -2.44
N SER A 204 -18.77 5.60 -3.44
CA SER A 204 -18.75 7.03 -3.76
C SER A 204 -20.14 7.64 -3.61
N ALA A 205 -20.20 8.84 -3.05
CA ALA A 205 -21.40 9.67 -2.99
C ALA A 205 -21.00 11.11 -3.34
N GLU A 206 -21.64 11.69 -4.35
CA GLU A 206 -21.25 12.97 -4.94
C GLU A 206 -19.74 12.99 -5.32
N GLU A 207 -18.97 13.90 -4.73
CA GLU A 207 -17.51 14.05 -4.92
C GLU A 207 -16.66 13.31 -3.87
N TYR A 208 -17.30 12.59 -2.94
CA TYR A 208 -16.67 11.89 -1.83
C TYR A 208 -16.56 10.39 -2.11
N SER A 209 -15.46 9.78 -1.68
CA SER A 209 -15.24 8.35 -1.85
C SER A 209 -14.66 7.69 -0.60
N VAL A 210 -15.09 6.47 -0.32
CA VAL A 210 -14.56 5.61 0.74
C VAL A 210 -14.02 4.35 0.10
N ARG A 211 -12.73 4.09 0.25
CA ARG A 211 -12.08 2.85 -0.22
C ARG A 211 -12.07 1.83 0.91
N ALA A 212 -12.66 0.67 0.67
CA ALA A 212 -12.63 -0.46 1.58
C ALA A 212 -11.59 -1.49 1.11
N PHE A 213 -10.51 -1.60 1.87
CA PHE A 213 -9.44 -2.58 1.69
C PHE A 213 -9.79 -3.85 2.43
N LEU A 214 -9.87 -4.96 1.71
CA LEU A 214 -10.17 -6.26 2.32
C LEU A 214 -8.88 -6.98 2.67
N THR A 215 -8.79 -7.43 3.92
CA THR A 215 -7.66 -8.21 4.44
C THR A 215 -8.18 -9.33 5.35
N THR A 216 -7.29 -10.13 5.91
CA THR A 216 -7.62 -11.24 6.81
C THR A 216 -6.88 -11.12 8.16
N SER A 217 -7.06 -12.08 9.05
CA SER A 217 -6.25 -12.23 10.27
C SER A 217 -4.84 -12.77 9.95
N PRO A 218 -3.78 -12.47 10.75
CA PRO A 218 -2.40 -12.85 10.40
C PRO A 218 -2.23 -14.36 10.34
N MET A 219 -3.04 -15.08 11.11
CA MET A 219 -3.07 -16.55 11.15
C MET A 219 -3.40 -17.19 9.79
N ASN A 220 -4.07 -16.46 8.90
CA ASN A 220 -4.50 -16.97 7.60
C ASN A 220 -3.52 -16.64 6.47
N VAL A 221 -2.60 -15.70 6.67
CA VAL A 221 -1.66 -15.24 5.62
C VAL A 221 -0.73 -16.36 5.16
N GLY A 222 -0.40 -17.32 6.03
CA GLY A 222 0.37 -18.50 5.66
C GLY A 222 -0.38 -19.53 4.81
N LYS A 223 -1.69 -19.37 4.61
CA LYS A 223 -2.58 -20.29 3.87
C LYS A 223 -2.98 -19.74 2.49
N VAL A 224 -2.32 -18.68 2.04
CA VAL A 224 -2.68 -17.95 0.82
C VAL A 224 -2.28 -18.76 -0.40
N ASP A 225 -3.28 -19.14 -1.20
CA ASP A 225 -3.09 -19.68 -2.54
C ASP A 225 -3.08 -18.54 -3.58
N PRO A 226 -1.97 -18.29 -4.30
CA PRO A 226 -1.92 -17.28 -5.35
C PRO A 226 -3.02 -17.46 -6.41
N SER A 227 -3.35 -18.68 -6.82
CA SER A 227 -4.35 -18.89 -7.88
C SER A 227 -5.75 -18.37 -7.53
N LEU A 228 -6.10 -18.33 -6.24
CA LEU A 228 -7.41 -17.92 -5.73
C LEU A 228 -7.40 -16.52 -5.08
N HIS A 229 -6.24 -16.08 -4.58
CA HIS A 229 -6.10 -14.86 -3.77
C HIS A 229 -5.15 -13.81 -4.40
N SER A 230 -4.50 -14.10 -5.54
CA SER A 230 -3.48 -13.23 -6.18
C SER A 230 -3.94 -11.81 -6.48
N SER A 231 -5.25 -11.58 -6.61
CA SER A 231 -5.79 -10.25 -6.89
C SER A 231 -5.61 -9.29 -5.71
N PHE A 232 -5.62 -9.83 -4.48
CA PHE A 232 -5.41 -9.06 -3.27
C PHE A 232 -3.95 -9.21 -2.89
N HIS A 233 -3.12 -8.23 -3.27
CA HIS A 233 -1.89 -8.00 -2.52
C HIS A 233 -2.33 -7.76 -1.08
N LEU A 234 -2.25 -8.79 -0.24
CA LEU A 234 -2.70 -8.72 1.14
C LEU A 234 -1.92 -7.57 1.78
N PHE A 235 -2.65 -6.52 2.16
CA PHE A 235 -2.13 -5.29 2.78
C PHE A 235 -1.64 -5.54 4.21
N TYR A 236 -1.07 -6.73 4.48
CA TYR A 236 -0.53 -7.13 5.76
C TYR A 236 0.72 -6.36 6.19
N PRO A 237 1.74 -6.16 5.32
CA PRO A 237 2.96 -5.51 5.78
C PRO A 237 2.80 -4.01 6.04
N LEU A 238 1.76 -3.36 5.49
CA LEU A 238 1.48 -1.94 5.75
C LEU A 238 0.74 -1.72 7.08
N PHE A 239 -0.13 -2.64 7.49
CA PHE A 239 -0.96 -2.44 8.70
C PHE A 239 -0.15 -2.46 10.01
N LYS A 240 0.93 -3.26 10.07
CA LYS A 240 1.83 -3.29 11.23
C LYS A 240 2.64 -1.98 11.38
N MET A 241 2.93 -1.30 10.27
CA MET A 241 3.68 -0.05 10.31
C MET A 241 2.83 1.12 10.87
N TYR A 242 1.51 1.11 10.64
CA TYR A 242 0.60 2.12 11.21
C TYR A 242 0.14 1.84 12.65
N THR A 243 0.32 0.61 13.16
CA THR A 243 -0.10 0.27 14.53
C THR A 243 1.03 0.47 15.56
N ILE A 244 2.30 0.44 15.13
CA ILE A 244 3.44 0.60 16.04
C ILE A 244 3.57 2.04 16.57
N ASP A 245 3.05 3.05 15.86
CA ASP A 245 3.10 4.45 16.32
C ASP A 245 2.02 4.80 17.37
N LEU A 246 1.04 3.92 17.62
CA LEU A 246 -0.02 4.16 18.62
C LEU A 246 0.24 3.50 19.98
N ILE A 247 1.24 2.62 20.11
CA ILE A 247 1.54 1.91 21.38
C ILE A 247 2.64 2.61 22.20
N ASN A 248 3.33 3.61 21.65
CA ASN A 248 4.35 4.38 22.38
C ASN A 248 3.88 5.77 22.83
N SER A 249 2.56 6.01 22.83
CA SER A 249 1.94 7.27 23.26
C SER A 249 0.82 7.00 24.28
N SER A 250 1.18 6.38 25.40
CA SER A 250 0.37 6.35 26.63
C SER A 250 1.27 6.14 27.83
#